data_AF-A0A942DJX0-F1
#
_entry.id   AF-A0A942DJX0-F1
#
_cell.length_a   1.000
_cell.length_b   1.000
_cell.length_c   1.000
_cell.angle_alpha   90.00
_cell.angle_beta   90.00
_cell.angle_gamma   90.00
#
_symmetry.space_group_name_H-M   'P 1'
#
loop_
_entity.id
_entity.type
_entity.pdbx_description
1 polymer ?
#
loop_
_entity_poly.entity_id
_entity_poly.type
_entity_poly.pdbx_seq_one_letter_code
_entity_poly.pdbx_strand_id
1 'polypeptide(L)'
;MKLAMVAGVLVLNLTSSAFAAREIVLVAKDGKFEPDTIEIAVDEKVELLVKNEGSDAEEFESVELHREKVIPPGKSAKIKIGPLKAGTYTFFGEFHPETAKGKIIVK
;
A
#
# COMPACT_ATOMS: atom_id res chain seq x y z
N MET A 1 -54.91 8.21 -38.67
CA MET A 1 -53.70 7.45 -38.26
C MET A 1 -52.53 8.42 -38.15
N LYS A 2 -52.00 8.65 -36.94
CA LYS A 2 -50.66 9.21 -36.72
C LYS A 2 -50.04 8.41 -35.58
N LEU A 3 -49.16 7.48 -35.94
CA LEU A 3 -48.40 6.68 -34.98
C LEU A 3 -47.22 7.54 -34.51
N ALA A 4 -47.16 7.83 -33.21
CA ALA A 4 -45.99 8.42 -32.58
C ALA A 4 -45.06 7.29 -32.14
N MET A 5 -43.81 7.31 -32.62
CA MET A 5 -42.77 6.37 -32.23
C MET A 5 -41.97 7.01 -31.09
N VAL A 6 -42.05 6.46 -29.88
CA VAL A 6 -41.22 6.86 -28.74
C VAL A 6 -40.06 5.88 -28.67
N ALA A 7 -38.86 6.35 -29.00
CA ALA A 7 -37.62 5.60 -28.82
C ALA A 7 -37.18 5.72 -27.35
N GLY A 8 -37.24 4.62 -26.60
CA GLY A 8 -36.73 4.53 -25.24
C GLY A 8 -35.21 4.40 -25.24
N VAL A 9 -34.50 5.37 -24.66
CA VAL A 9 -33.07 5.28 -24.41
C VAL A 9 -32.84 4.44 -23.15
N LEU A 10 -32.20 3.28 -23.30
CA LEU A 10 -31.75 2.45 -22.18
C LEU A 10 -30.37 2.94 -21.72
N VAL A 11 -30.33 3.65 -20.59
CA VAL A 11 -29.08 4.04 -19.93
C VAL A 11 -28.64 2.93 -18.99
N LEU A 12 -27.67 2.12 -19.41
CA LEU A 12 -26.99 1.15 -18.55
C LEU A 12 -25.99 1.89 -17.65
N ASN A 13 -26.38 2.13 -16.40
CA ASN A 13 -25.46 2.61 -15.36
C ASN A 13 -24.55 1.46 -14.92
N LEU A 14 -23.36 1.38 -15.52
CA LEU A 14 -22.27 0.53 -15.03
C LEU A 14 -21.70 1.18 -13.75
N THR A 15 -22.16 0.73 -12.60
CA THR A 15 -21.53 1.09 -11.32
C THR A 15 -20.23 0.32 -11.20
N SER A 16 -19.10 0.95 -11.51
CA SER A 16 -17.79 0.41 -11.20
C SER A 16 -17.62 0.39 -9.67
N SER A 17 -17.79 -0.77 -9.04
CA SER A 17 -17.39 -0.98 -7.66
C SER A 17 -15.87 -0.87 -7.58
N ALA A 18 -15.36 0.27 -7.10
CA ALA A 18 -13.96 0.40 -6.76
C ALA A 18 -13.66 -0.52 -5.57
N PHE A 19 -12.94 -1.63 -5.81
CA PHE A 19 -12.38 -2.42 -4.72
C PHE A 19 -11.34 -1.55 -4.01
N ALA A 20 -11.58 -1.24 -2.73
CA ALA A 20 -10.58 -0.62 -1.88
C ALA A 20 -9.37 -1.56 -1.77
N ALA A 21 -8.16 -1.02 -1.96
CA ALA A 21 -6.93 -1.80 -1.79
C ALA A 21 -6.86 -2.33 -0.35
N ARG A 22 -6.37 -3.56 -0.17
CA ARG A 22 -6.14 -4.13 1.15
C ARG A 22 -5.11 -3.27 1.89
N GLU A 23 -5.47 -2.81 3.09
CA GLU A 23 -4.56 -2.08 3.97
C GLU A 23 -3.79 -3.06 4.85
N ILE A 24 -2.47 -2.87 4.98
CA ILE A 24 -1.58 -3.66 5.83
C ILE A 24 -0.88 -2.69 6.78
N VAL A 25 -0.94 -2.93 8.08
CA VAL A 25 -0.27 -2.08 9.07
C VAL A 25 1.18 -2.52 9.23
N LEU A 26 2.09 -1.56 9.17
CA LEU A 26 3.51 -1.72 9.47
C LEU A 26 3.86 -0.76 10.61
N VAL A 27 4.32 -1.28 11.75
CA VAL A 27 4.72 -0.45 12.89
C VAL A 27 6.23 -0.21 12.82
N ALA A 28 6.63 1.06 12.91
CA ALA A 28 8.00 1.48 13.16
C ALA A 28 8.14 1.84 14.64
N LYS A 29 8.97 1.10 15.38
CA LYS A 29 9.19 1.33 16.81
C LYS A 29 10.55 0.79 17.24
N ASP A 30 11.23 1.52 18.12
CA ASP A 30 12.54 1.13 18.68
C ASP A 30 13.56 0.73 17.58
N GLY A 31 13.55 1.48 16.48
CA GLY A 31 14.42 1.26 15.31
C GLY A 31 14.15 -0.06 14.57
N LYS A 32 12.92 -0.58 14.62
CA LYS A 32 12.50 -1.83 13.97
C LYS A 32 11.17 -1.66 13.24
N PHE A 33 10.95 -2.51 12.24
CA PHE A 33 9.66 -2.68 11.61
C PHE A 33 8.97 -3.96 12.09
N GLU A 34 7.66 -3.87 12.36
CA GLU A 34 6.83 -5.01 12.74
C GLU A 34 5.50 -5.00 11.96
N PRO A 35 5.15 -6.07 11.21
CA PRO A 35 5.98 -7.23 10.95
C PRO A 35 7.18 -6.90 10.04
N ASP A 36 8.27 -7.67 10.15
CA ASP A 36 9.42 -7.56 9.24
C ASP A 36 9.18 -8.27 7.88
N THR A 37 8.12 -9.07 7.79
CA THR A 37 7.77 -9.85 6.61
C THR A 37 6.28 -9.67 6.31
N ILE A 38 5.98 -9.18 5.11
CA ILE A 38 4.62 -8.99 4.61
C ILE A 38 4.40 -9.90 3.43
N GLU A 39 3.26 -10.60 3.38
CA GLU A 39 2.89 -11.46 2.25
C GLU A 39 1.71 -10.87 1.48
N ILE A 40 1.84 -10.78 0.16
CA ILE A 40 0.80 -10.33 -0.77
C ILE A 40 0.72 -11.25 -1.99
N ALA A 41 -0.43 -11.25 -2.66
CA ALA A 41 -0.62 -12.02 -3.88
C ALA A 41 0.04 -11.34 -5.09
N VAL A 42 0.42 -12.13 -6.10
CA VAL A 42 0.87 -11.61 -7.40
C VAL A 42 -0.17 -10.66 -8.00
N ASP A 43 0.30 -9.53 -8.54
CA ASP A 43 -0.51 -8.45 -9.11
C ASP A 43 -1.54 -7.81 -8.13
N GLU A 44 -1.46 -8.10 -6.83
CA GLU A 44 -2.26 -7.44 -5.78
C GLU A 44 -1.82 -5.98 -5.60
N LYS A 45 -2.80 -5.08 -5.44
CA LYS A 45 -2.57 -3.70 -5.00
C LYS A 45 -2.89 -3.61 -3.52
N VAL A 46 -1.90 -3.24 -2.72
CA VAL A 46 -2.07 -3.03 -1.28
C VAL A 46 -1.61 -1.63 -0.89
N GLU A 47 -2.04 -1.18 0.28
CA GLU A 47 -1.55 0.04 0.92
C GLU A 47 -0.91 -0.31 2.25
N LEU A 48 0.36 0.03 2.43
CA LEU A 48 1.01 -0.04 3.74
C LEU A 48 0.65 1.20 4.53
N LEU A 49 -0.02 1.01 5.66
CA LEU A 49 -0.17 2.02 6.68
C LEU A 49 1.00 1.92 7.66
N VAL A 50 2.04 2.70 7.40
CA VAL A 50 3.22 2.76 8.26
C VAL A 50 2.92 3.67 9.45
N LYS A 51 2.97 3.13 10.67
CA LYS A 51 2.74 3.86 11.92
C LYS A 51 4.05 4.00 12.67
N ASN A 52 4.48 5.22 12.95
CA ASN A 52 5.64 5.44 13.81
C ASN A 52 5.18 5.56 15.27
N GLU A 53 5.42 4.51 16.04
CA GLU A 53 5.18 4.42 17.48
C GLU A 53 6.47 4.62 18.31
N GLY A 54 7.58 4.97 17.66
CA GLY A 54 8.83 5.37 18.30
C GLY A 54 8.84 6.81 18.80
N SER A 55 9.92 7.18 19.52
CA SER A 55 10.15 8.53 20.04
C SER A 55 10.69 9.52 19.00
N ASP A 56 11.33 9.01 17.95
CA ASP A 56 12.02 9.79 16.93
C ASP A 56 11.37 9.57 15.56
N ALA A 57 11.73 10.40 14.58
CA ALA A 57 11.31 10.15 13.21
C ALA A 57 11.89 8.81 12.71
N GLU A 58 11.21 8.20 11.75
CA GLU A 58 11.72 7.08 10.97
C GLU A 58 11.48 7.36 9.49
N GLU A 59 12.28 6.77 8.62
CA GLU A 59 12.09 6.84 7.18
C GLU A 59 11.97 5.44 6.59
N PHE A 60 10.78 5.10 6.08
CA PHE A 60 10.63 3.90 5.26
C PHE A 60 11.30 4.13 3.91
N GLU A 61 12.18 3.23 3.48
CA GLU A 61 12.75 3.23 2.15
C GLU A 61 12.76 1.83 1.51
N SER A 62 12.45 1.78 0.23
CA SER A 62 12.65 0.62 -0.63
C SER A 62 13.10 1.07 -2.02
N VAL A 63 14.36 0.77 -2.35
CA VAL A 63 14.94 1.03 -3.67
C VAL A 63 14.21 0.23 -4.75
N GLU A 64 13.92 -1.06 -4.48
CA GLU A 64 13.28 -1.97 -5.43
C GLU A 64 11.84 -1.58 -5.77
N LEU A 65 11.13 -0.95 -4.81
CA LEU A 65 9.76 -0.47 -4.99
C LEU A 65 9.71 1.00 -5.42
N HIS A 66 10.84 1.71 -5.41
CA HIS A 66 10.94 3.15 -5.60
C HIS A 66 9.99 3.92 -4.67
N ARG A 67 10.05 3.62 -3.37
CA ARG A 67 9.22 4.25 -2.35
C ARG A 67 10.08 4.70 -1.18
N GLU A 68 9.93 5.96 -0.81
CA GLU A 68 10.51 6.54 0.39
C GLU A 68 9.43 7.34 1.13
N LYS A 69 9.51 7.37 2.46
CA LYS A 69 8.67 8.25 3.26
C LYS A 69 9.22 8.44 4.67
N VAL A 70 9.48 9.70 5.03
CA VAL A 70 9.67 10.11 6.43
C VAL A 70 8.34 10.12 7.19
N ILE A 71 8.30 9.47 8.35
CA ILE A 71 7.18 9.40 9.28
C ILE A 71 7.60 10.00 10.65
N PRO A 72 7.10 11.19 11.02
CA PRO A 72 7.36 11.77 12.34
C PRO A 72 6.82 10.90 13.50
N PRO A 73 7.33 11.06 14.73
CA PRO A 73 6.89 10.28 15.88
C PRO A 73 5.38 10.49 16.16
N GLY A 74 4.67 9.39 16.43
CA GLY A 74 3.23 9.37 16.65
C GLY A 74 2.38 9.66 15.41
N LYS A 75 2.98 9.66 14.21
CA LYS A 75 2.27 9.85 12.94
C LYS A 75 2.21 8.56 12.12
N SER A 76 1.45 8.63 11.03
CA SER A 76 1.34 7.52 10.08
C SER A 76 1.40 8.03 8.65
N ALA A 77 1.83 7.17 7.74
CA ALA A 77 1.86 7.42 6.32
C ALA A 77 1.31 6.22 5.54
N LYS A 78 0.69 6.50 4.40
CA LYS A 78 0.18 5.49 3.47
C LYS A 78 1.16 5.35 2.30
N ILE A 79 1.60 4.13 2.02
CA ILE A 79 2.51 3.79 0.92
C ILE A 79 1.83 2.75 0.02
N LYS A 80 1.60 3.09 -1.24
CA LYS A 80 0.98 2.19 -2.21
C LYS A 80 1.99 1.21 -2.78
N ILE A 81 1.67 -0.08 -2.67
CA ILE A 81 2.49 -1.20 -3.15
C ILE A 81 1.75 -1.96 -4.25
N GLY A 82 2.50 -2.37 -5.26
CA GLY A 82 2.03 -3.17 -6.38
C GLY A 82 1.19 -2.44 -7.43
N PRO A 83 0.74 -3.16 -8.47
CA PRO A 83 0.90 -4.61 -8.67
C PRO A 83 2.37 -5.02 -8.84
N LEU A 84 2.77 -6.16 -8.24
CA LEU A 84 4.13 -6.70 -8.29
C LEU A 84 4.15 -8.12 -8.88
N LYS A 85 5.29 -8.51 -9.45
CA LYS A 85 5.55 -9.90 -9.84
C LYS A 85 5.99 -10.72 -8.64
N ALA A 86 5.87 -12.05 -8.75
CA ALA A 86 6.36 -12.95 -7.72
C ALA A 86 7.84 -12.68 -7.44
N GLY A 87 8.21 -12.61 -6.16
CA GLY A 87 9.53 -12.18 -5.76
C GLY A 87 9.59 -11.74 -4.30
N THR A 88 10.77 -11.31 -3.87
CA THR A 88 10.98 -10.69 -2.56
C THR A 88 11.50 -9.28 -2.79
N TYR A 89 10.85 -8.31 -2.16
CA TYR A 89 11.17 -6.89 -2.26
C TYR A 89 11.58 -6.35 -0.91
N THR A 90 12.80 -5.82 -0.78
CA THR A 90 13.31 -5.37 0.52
C THR A 90 12.92 -3.92 0.83
N PHE A 91 12.80 -3.61 2.12
CA PHE A 91 12.69 -2.25 2.64
C PHE A 91 13.48 -2.11 3.93
N PHE A 92 13.89 -0.89 4.26
CA PHE A 92 14.66 -0.58 5.45
C PHE A 92 14.33 0.82 5.99
N GLY A 93 14.73 1.07 7.23
CA GLY A 93 14.58 2.34 7.91
C GLY A 93 15.85 3.15 7.70
N GLU A 94 15.83 4.23 6.92
CA GLU A 94 17.06 4.99 6.62
C GLU A 94 17.68 5.61 7.88
N PHE A 95 16.88 5.88 8.91
CA PHE A 95 17.40 6.41 10.19
C PHE A 95 17.90 5.31 11.14
N HIS A 96 17.52 4.04 10.88
CA HIS A 96 17.99 2.86 11.61
C HIS A 96 18.35 1.70 10.66
N PRO A 97 19.29 1.90 9.72
CA PRO A 97 19.49 1.02 8.56
C PRO A 97 20.00 -0.37 8.97
N GLU A 98 20.56 -0.52 10.16
CA GLU A 98 21.04 -1.80 10.66
C GLU A 98 19.94 -2.68 11.25
N THR A 99 18.88 -2.08 11.81
CA THR A 99 17.89 -2.76 12.64
C THR A 99 16.46 -2.71 12.07
N ALA A 100 16.09 -1.61 11.41
CA ALA A 100 14.80 -1.47 10.76
C ALA A 100 14.90 -2.10 9.36
N LYS A 101 14.69 -3.40 9.28
CA LYS A 101 14.74 -4.17 8.03
C LYS A 101 13.46 -4.95 7.86
N GLY A 102 12.98 -5.05 6.62
CA GLY A 102 11.88 -5.91 6.29
C GLY A 102 11.80 -6.25 4.82
N LYS A 103 10.82 -7.08 4.47
CA LYS A 103 10.60 -7.55 3.10
C LYS A 103 9.13 -7.81 2.80
N ILE A 104 8.78 -7.67 1.54
CA ILE A 104 7.49 -8.07 0.98
C ILE A 104 7.73 -9.31 0.13
N ILE A 105 7.06 -10.41 0.47
CA ILE A 105 7.03 -11.64 -0.32
C ILE A 105 5.77 -11.60 -1.17
N VAL A 106 5.96 -11.65 -2.48
CA VAL A 106 4.89 -11.71 -3.48
C VAL A 106 4.82 -13.14 -4.01
N LYS A 107 3.69 -13.82 -3.80
CA LYS A 107 3.49 -15.22 -4.16
C LYS A 107 2.07 -15.55 -4.59
#